data_AF-A0A8F9WER7-F1
#
_entry.id   AF-A0A8F9WER7-F1
#
_cell.length_a   1.000
_cell.length_b   1.000
_cell.length_c   1.000
_cell.angle_alpha   90.00
_cell.angle_beta   90.00
_cell.angle_gamma   90.00
#
_symmetry.space_group_name_H-M   'P 1'
#
loop_
_entity.id
_entity.type
_entity.pdbx_description
1 polymer ?
#
loop_
_entity_poly.entity_id
_entity_poly.type
_entity_poly.pdbx_seq_one_letter_code
_entity_poly.pdbx_strand_id
1 'polypeptide(L)'
;MKKLLPFLILACNFAAAQMPNISNVWLNKSKPYIGTIGKDSEILKLKVEISEQNKKNDQQYFVAGYTVVENNSTKFEGKLTITQYKDGRKKGVVYGDYELSEEVKGKHSGVFTGKFIYTFQWNKKTQKIENPYIQLIGNWKSYDGTLDFKTNLKNQ
;
A
#
# COMPACT_ATOMS: atom_id res chain seq x y z
N MET A 1 -58.30 -13.82 -1.58
CA MET A 1 -57.07 -13.48 -0.84
C MET A 1 -56.08 -14.63 -0.93
N LYS A 2 -54.92 -14.43 -1.55
CA LYS A 2 -53.62 -15.07 -1.23
C LYS A 2 -52.61 -14.55 -2.25
N LYS A 3 -51.86 -13.53 -1.84
CA LYS A 3 -50.76 -12.93 -2.59
C LYS A 3 -49.58 -13.89 -2.49
N LEU A 4 -49.16 -14.50 -3.60
CA LEU A 4 -47.85 -15.16 -3.68
C LEU A 4 -46.85 -14.11 -4.16
N LEU A 5 -46.03 -13.64 -3.21
CA LEU A 5 -44.90 -12.76 -3.43
C LEU A 5 -43.82 -13.55 -4.21
N PRO A 6 -43.35 -13.11 -5.38
CA PRO A 6 -42.08 -13.61 -5.89
C PRO A 6 -40.96 -12.91 -5.11
N PHE A 7 -40.34 -13.67 -4.21
CA PHE A 7 -39.07 -13.31 -3.58
C PHE A 7 -38.00 -13.25 -4.69
N LEU A 8 -37.76 -12.07 -5.23
CA LEU A 8 -36.61 -11.82 -6.09
C LEU A 8 -35.38 -11.75 -5.17
N ILE A 9 -34.79 -12.91 -4.86
CA ILE A 9 -33.46 -12.96 -4.26
C ILE A 9 -32.50 -12.48 -5.34
N LEU A 10 -32.22 -11.18 -5.32
CA LEU A 10 -31.12 -10.59 -6.05
C LEU A 10 -29.83 -11.09 -5.36
N ALA A 11 -29.42 -12.32 -5.68
CA ALA A 11 -28.06 -12.75 -5.43
C ALA A 11 -27.18 -11.83 -6.28
N CYS A 12 -26.64 -10.79 -5.65
CA CYS A 12 -25.56 -10.00 -6.21
C CYS A 12 -24.44 -10.97 -6.53
N ASN A 13 -24.38 -11.42 -7.78
CA ASN A 13 -23.20 -12.01 -8.37
C ASN A 13 -22.14 -10.91 -8.36
N PHE A 14 -21.46 -10.75 -7.21
CA PHE A 14 -20.10 -10.25 -7.22
C PHE A 14 -19.31 -11.28 -8.03
N ALA A 15 -19.31 -11.10 -9.36
CA ALA A 15 -18.26 -11.63 -10.19
C ALA A 15 -16.98 -10.99 -9.63
N ALA A 16 -16.32 -11.71 -8.73
CA ALA A 16 -15.03 -11.34 -8.19
C ALA A 16 -14.05 -11.39 -9.36
N ALA A 17 -13.99 -10.31 -10.13
CA ALA A 17 -12.93 -10.09 -11.08
C ALA A 17 -11.64 -10.08 -10.26
N GLN A 18 -10.87 -11.16 -10.36
CA GLN A 18 -9.61 -11.31 -9.65
C GLN A 18 -8.73 -10.13 -10.04
N MET A 19 -8.23 -9.39 -9.06
CA MET A 19 -7.38 -8.25 -9.35
C MET A 19 -6.05 -8.77 -9.93
N PRO A 20 -5.54 -8.22 -11.05
CA PRO A 20 -4.23 -8.60 -11.56
C PRO A 20 -3.17 -8.49 -10.47
N ASN A 21 -2.23 -9.44 -10.44
CA ASN A 21 -1.15 -9.36 -9.48
C ASN A 21 -0.25 -8.15 -9.79
N ILE A 22 -0.34 -7.14 -8.94
CA ILE A 22 0.46 -5.91 -9.04
C ILE A 22 1.63 -5.89 -8.05
N SER A 23 2.12 -7.03 -7.56
CA SER A 23 3.21 -7.07 -6.58
C SER A 23 4.45 -6.28 -7.01
N ASN A 24 4.79 -6.33 -8.30
CA ASN A 24 5.90 -5.58 -8.90
C ASN A 24 5.76 -4.05 -8.80
N VAL A 25 4.54 -3.53 -8.61
CA VAL A 25 4.30 -2.09 -8.43
C VAL A 25 4.92 -1.62 -7.10
N TRP A 26 4.79 -2.42 -6.04
CA TRP A 26 5.29 -2.10 -4.70
C TRP A 26 6.81 -2.13 -4.60
N LEU A 27 7.49 -2.85 -5.50
CA LEU A 27 8.95 -2.85 -5.61
C LEU A 27 9.49 -1.51 -6.14
N ASN A 28 8.64 -0.65 -6.71
CA ASN A 28 9.01 0.66 -7.24
C ASN A 28 10.26 0.62 -8.16
N LYS A 29 10.35 -0.40 -9.02
CA LYS A 29 11.53 -0.60 -9.90
C LYS A 29 12.86 -0.62 -9.13
N SER A 30 12.84 -1.21 -7.93
CA SER A 30 13.97 -1.31 -7.00
C SER A 30 14.46 0.03 -6.43
N LYS A 31 13.73 1.12 -6.66
CA LYS A 31 14.03 2.44 -6.09
C LYS A 31 13.30 2.63 -4.75
N PRO A 32 13.89 3.33 -3.78
CA PRO A 32 13.18 3.66 -2.56
C PRO A 32 12.02 4.63 -2.83
N TYR A 33 10.96 4.49 -2.05
CA TYR A 33 10.04 5.59 -1.79
C TYR A 33 10.77 6.63 -0.92
N ILE A 34 10.62 7.90 -1.24
CA ILE A 34 11.31 9.00 -0.55
C ILE A 34 10.28 9.97 0.00
N GLY A 35 10.51 10.42 1.22
CA GLY A 35 9.54 11.16 1.99
C GLY A 35 10.14 11.80 3.22
N THR A 36 9.25 12.19 4.12
CA THR A 36 9.63 12.80 5.39
C THR A 36 9.03 12.04 6.57
N ILE A 37 9.70 12.14 7.73
CA ILE A 37 9.24 11.67 9.03
C ILE A 37 9.40 12.78 10.07
N GLY A 38 8.45 12.88 11.01
CA GLY A 38 8.55 13.78 12.16
C GLY A 38 8.24 15.24 11.83
N LYS A 39 8.45 16.13 12.83
CA LYS A 39 8.18 17.57 12.70
C LYS A 39 9.27 18.29 11.91
N ASP A 40 10.52 17.88 12.09
CA ASP A 40 11.68 18.48 11.42
C ASP A 40 11.83 18.01 9.96
N SER A 41 10.87 17.19 9.49
CA SER A 41 10.81 16.70 8.11
C SER A 41 12.09 15.97 7.69
N GLU A 42 12.64 15.18 8.60
CA GLU A 42 13.80 14.31 8.34
C GLU A 42 13.53 13.42 7.13
N ILE A 43 14.55 13.19 6.30
CA ILE A 43 14.40 12.38 5.10
C ILE A 43 14.24 10.92 5.49
N LEU A 44 13.09 10.36 5.15
CA LEU A 44 12.78 8.94 5.24
C LEU A 44 12.89 8.31 3.85
N LYS A 45 13.67 7.24 3.75
CA LYS A 45 13.72 6.37 2.57
C LYS A 45 13.15 5.01 2.95
N LEU A 46 12.23 4.50 2.15
CA LEU A 46 11.63 3.17 2.33
C LEU A 46 11.83 2.37 1.04
N LYS A 47 12.64 1.31 1.09
CA LYS A 47 12.89 0.43 -0.04
C LYS A 47 12.21 -0.92 0.20
N VAL A 48 11.30 -1.28 -0.69
CA VAL A 48 10.70 -2.62 -0.73
C VAL A 48 11.57 -3.52 -1.59
N GLU A 49 11.97 -4.66 -1.07
CA GLU A 49 12.79 -5.65 -1.79
C GLU A 49 12.00 -6.91 -2.13
N ILE A 50 11.04 -7.28 -1.29
CA ILE A 50 10.15 -8.41 -1.49
C ILE A 50 8.72 -7.90 -1.53
N SER A 51 7.93 -8.42 -2.47
CA SER A 51 6.52 -8.12 -2.61
C SER A 51 5.80 -9.32 -3.19
N GLU A 52 4.92 -9.93 -2.40
CA GLU A 52 4.19 -11.14 -2.77
C GLU A 52 2.69 -10.97 -2.52
N GLN A 53 1.88 -11.30 -3.52
CA GLN A 53 0.42 -11.30 -3.36
C GLN A 53 0.02 -12.48 -2.46
N ASN A 54 -0.87 -12.22 -1.50
CA ASN A 54 -1.41 -13.27 -0.66
C ASN A 54 -2.29 -14.22 -1.49
N LYS A 55 -1.91 -15.50 -1.54
CA LYS A 55 -2.62 -16.55 -2.30
C LYS A 55 -4.08 -16.75 -1.86
N LYS A 56 -4.42 -16.39 -0.63
CA LYS A 56 -5.78 -16.49 -0.07
C LYS A 56 -6.58 -15.19 -0.18
N ASN A 57 -5.92 -14.07 -0.45
CA ASN A 57 -6.55 -12.75 -0.55
C ASN A 57 -5.79 -11.90 -1.57
N ASP A 58 -6.33 -11.81 -2.79
CA ASP A 58 -5.71 -11.11 -3.91
C ASP A 58 -5.60 -9.58 -3.72
N GLN A 59 -6.27 -9.02 -2.72
CA GLN A 59 -6.17 -7.61 -2.34
C GLN A 59 -5.06 -7.32 -1.32
N GLN A 60 -4.39 -8.35 -0.81
CA GLN A 60 -3.32 -8.21 0.17
C GLN A 60 -1.96 -8.60 -0.41
N TYR A 61 -0.93 -7.83 -0.05
CA TYR A 61 0.45 -8.08 -0.43
C TYR A 61 1.32 -8.08 0.82
N PHE A 62 2.14 -9.11 0.97
CA PHE A 62 3.21 -9.15 1.95
C PHE A 62 4.43 -8.46 1.35
N VAL A 63 5.02 -7.54 2.12
CA VAL A 63 6.18 -6.77 1.68
C VAL A 63 7.27 -6.81 2.73
N ALA A 64 8.52 -6.81 2.29
CA ALA A 64 9.68 -6.70 3.17
C ALA A 64 10.76 -5.85 2.52
N GLY A 65 11.61 -5.24 3.34
CA GLY A 65 12.69 -4.38 2.87
C GLY A 65 13.35 -3.60 3.99
N TYR A 66 13.75 -2.36 3.70
CA TYR A 66 14.49 -1.51 4.63
C TYR A 66 13.96 -0.08 4.64
N THR A 67 13.97 0.51 5.83
CA THR A 67 13.82 1.95 6.05
C THR A 67 15.16 2.55 6.40
N VAL A 68 15.37 3.79 5.97
CA VAL A 68 16.55 4.59 6.32
C VAL A 68 16.09 5.97 6.73
N VAL A 69 16.41 6.35 7.96
CA VAL A 69 16.26 7.71 8.49
C VAL A 69 17.65 8.13 8.93
N GLU A 70 18.14 9.23 8.37
CA GLU A 70 19.53 9.67 8.52
C GLU A 70 20.54 8.53 8.21
N ASN A 71 21.20 8.00 9.24
CA ASN A 71 22.18 6.91 9.16
C ASN A 71 21.67 5.59 9.78
N ASN A 72 20.43 5.54 10.24
CA ASN A 72 19.85 4.35 10.84
C ASN A 72 19.08 3.55 9.78
N SER A 73 19.52 2.31 9.53
CA SER A 73 18.91 1.38 8.59
C SER A 73 18.27 0.21 9.34
N THR A 74 16.96 0.07 9.16
CA THR A 74 16.17 -0.95 9.84
C THR A 74 15.40 -1.78 8.82
N LYS A 75 15.42 -3.10 8.99
CA LYS A 75 14.60 -4.00 8.18
C LYS A 75 13.14 -3.85 8.58
N PHE A 76 12.22 -4.04 7.65
CA PHE A 76 10.81 -4.15 7.96
C PHE A 76 10.16 -5.31 7.22
N GLU A 77 9.07 -5.79 7.78
CA GLU A 77 8.11 -6.68 7.16
C GLU A 77 6.69 -6.16 7.39
N GLY A 78 5.78 -6.44 6.48
CA GLY A 78 4.43 -5.96 6.64
C GLY A 78 3.49 -6.33 5.51
N LYS A 79 2.39 -5.60 5.47
CA LYS A 79 1.32 -5.83 4.50
C LYS A 79 0.79 -4.52 3.91
N LEU A 80 0.42 -4.61 2.64
CA LEU A 80 -0.39 -3.63 1.93
C LEU A 80 -1.75 -4.29 1.66
N THR A 81 -2.84 -3.62 2.02
CA THR A 81 -4.21 -4.11 1.80
C THR A 81 -4.98 -3.11 0.97
N ILE A 82 -5.35 -3.51 -0.25
CA ILE A 82 -6.20 -2.71 -1.13
C ILE A 82 -7.61 -2.70 -0.56
N THR A 83 -8.18 -1.51 -0.46
CA THR A 83 -9.55 -1.31 0.06
C THR A 83 -10.50 -0.83 -1.01
N GLN A 84 -9.99 -0.17 -2.06
CA GLN A 84 -10.82 0.35 -3.11
C GLN A 84 -10.06 0.51 -4.43
N TYR A 85 -10.72 0.15 -5.52
CA TYR A 85 -10.30 0.51 -6.87
C TYR A 85 -11.34 1.44 -7.52
N LYS A 86 -10.87 2.49 -8.18
CA LYS A 86 -11.68 3.40 -9.00
C LYS A 86 -11.13 3.40 -10.42
N ASP A 87 -11.93 2.91 -11.36
CA ASP A 87 -11.66 3.05 -12.79
C ASP A 87 -12.25 4.37 -13.31
N GLY A 88 -11.36 5.28 -13.68
CA GLY A 88 -11.69 6.57 -14.27
C GLY A 88 -11.40 6.62 -15.76
N ARG A 89 -11.70 5.58 -16.57
CA ARG A 89 -11.61 5.45 -18.05
C ARG A 89 -10.23 5.70 -18.70
N LYS A 90 -9.53 6.76 -18.29
CA LYS A 90 -8.16 7.16 -18.66
C LYS A 90 -7.18 7.05 -17.49
N LYS A 91 -7.68 7.00 -16.25
CA LYS A 91 -6.90 6.98 -15.00
C LYS A 91 -7.45 5.93 -14.05
N GLY A 92 -6.62 4.99 -13.62
CA GLY A 92 -6.92 4.08 -12.53
C GLY A 92 -6.42 4.66 -11.21
N VAL A 93 -7.20 4.49 -10.14
CA VAL A 93 -6.77 4.84 -8.79
C VAL A 93 -7.07 3.67 -7.85
N VAL A 94 -6.05 3.19 -7.16
CA VAL A 94 -6.13 2.17 -6.11
C VAL A 94 -5.86 2.86 -4.77
N TYR A 95 -6.70 2.56 -3.79
CA TYR A 95 -6.54 2.99 -2.41
C TYR A 95 -6.35 1.75 -1.53
N GLY A 96 -5.62 1.92 -0.44
CA GLY A 96 -5.48 0.88 0.55
C GLY A 96 -4.82 1.36 1.81
N ASP A 97 -4.67 0.43 2.74
CA ASP A 97 -4.00 0.60 4.02
C ASP A 97 -2.67 -0.15 4.00
N TYR A 98 -1.72 0.32 4.81
CA TYR A 98 -0.44 -0.34 5.01
C TYR A 98 -0.10 -0.44 6.48
N GLU A 99 0.62 -1.51 6.82
CA GLU A 99 1.17 -1.76 8.15
C GLU A 99 2.53 -2.43 7.95
N LEU A 100 3.61 -1.74 8.35
CA LEU A 100 4.99 -2.19 8.18
C LEU A 100 5.68 -2.14 9.54
N SER A 101 6.11 -3.30 10.02
CA SER A 101 6.77 -3.46 11.32
C SER A 101 8.27 -3.55 11.10
N GLU A 102 9.03 -2.67 11.73
CA GLU A 102 10.49 -2.72 11.72
C GLU A 102 11.02 -3.82 12.65
N GLU A 103 12.18 -4.40 12.34
CA GLU A 103 12.88 -5.27 13.28
C GLU A 103 13.20 -4.50 14.58
N VAL A 104 12.96 -5.15 15.71
CA VAL A 104 13.24 -4.56 17.03
C VAL A 104 14.75 -4.39 17.21
N LYS A 105 15.22 -3.14 17.16
CA LYS A 105 16.63 -2.75 17.34
C LYS A 105 16.78 -1.66 18.41
N GLY A 106 16.10 -1.83 19.54
CA GLY A 106 16.09 -0.86 20.63
C GLY A 106 15.10 0.28 20.41
N LYS A 107 15.38 1.46 20.99
CA LYS A 107 14.44 2.59 21.10
C LYS A 107 14.05 3.25 19.76
N HIS A 108 14.76 2.96 18.68
CA HIS A 108 14.56 3.56 17.35
C HIS A 108 14.00 2.55 16.34
N SER A 109 13.05 1.73 16.79
CA SER A 109 12.31 0.80 15.95
C SER A 109 10.82 0.90 16.25
N GLY A 110 10.00 0.75 15.22
CA GLY A 110 8.57 0.97 15.34
C GLY A 110 7.74 0.38 14.21
N VAL A 111 6.50 0.85 14.12
CA VAL A 111 5.53 0.41 13.13
C VAL A 111 5.06 1.60 12.31
N PHE A 112 5.17 1.48 11.00
CA PHE A 112 4.50 2.39 10.07
C PHE A 112 3.08 1.92 9.83
N THR A 113 2.11 2.82 9.97
CA THR A 113 0.70 2.56 9.67
C THR A 113 0.13 3.73 8.87
N GLY A 114 -0.73 3.44 7.90
CA GLY A 114 -1.34 4.52 7.12
C GLY A 114 -2.09 4.05 5.90
N LYS A 115 -2.27 4.99 4.97
CA LYS A 115 -2.99 4.79 3.71
C LYS A 115 -2.05 4.98 2.54
N PHE A 116 -2.26 4.22 1.48
CA PHE A 116 -1.61 4.46 0.21
C PHE A 116 -2.61 4.86 -0.87
N ILE A 117 -2.11 5.64 -1.84
CA ILE A 117 -2.79 6.00 -3.07
C ILE A 117 -1.87 5.58 -4.20
N TYR A 118 -2.36 4.73 -5.09
CA TYR A 118 -1.68 4.38 -6.34
C TYR A 118 -2.52 4.84 -7.52
N THR A 119 -1.97 5.75 -8.30
CA THR A 119 -2.55 6.32 -9.50
C THR A 119 -1.76 5.85 -10.70
N PHE A 120 -2.45 5.49 -11.78
CA PHE A 120 -1.81 5.16 -13.05
C PHE A 120 -2.69 5.51 -14.25
N GLN A 121 -2.07 5.64 -15.41
CA GLN A 121 -2.77 5.75 -16.69
C GLN A 121 -2.63 4.42 -17.45
N TRP A 122 -3.74 3.94 -18.02
CA TRP A 122 -3.72 2.73 -18.85
C TRP A 122 -3.64 3.12 -20.31
N ASN A 123 -2.51 2.85 -20.95
CA ASN A 123 -2.38 3.05 -22.39
C ASN A 123 -2.94 1.84 -23.12
N LYS A 124 -4.13 2.02 -23.73
CA LYS A 124 -4.83 0.96 -24.48
C LYS A 124 -4.06 0.47 -25.71
N LYS A 125 -3.19 1.29 -26.30
CA LYS A 125 -2.41 0.93 -27.50
C LYS A 125 -1.22 0.04 -27.13
N THR A 126 -0.50 0.41 -26.08
CA THR A 126 0.70 -0.33 -25.65
C THR A 126 0.40 -1.41 -24.61
N GLN A 127 -0.82 -1.43 -24.07
CA GLN A 127 -1.26 -2.28 -22.95
C GLN A 127 -0.33 -2.16 -21.73
N LYS A 128 0.19 -0.95 -21.49
CA LYS A 128 1.13 -0.66 -20.41
C LYS A 128 0.60 0.43 -19.49
N ILE A 129 1.05 0.34 -18.24
CA ILE A 129 0.87 1.39 -17.25
C ILE A 129 1.84 2.54 -17.55
N GLU A 130 1.29 3.74 -17.58
CA GLU A 130 2.02 4.99 -17.74
C GLU A 130 1.83 5.89 -16.52
N ASN A 131 2.84 6.72 -16.26
CA ASN A 131 2.85 7.73 -15.19
C ASN A 131 2.40 7.18 -13.82
N PRO A 132 2.99 6.07 -13.32
CA PRO A 132 2.63 5.53 -12.02
C PRO A 132 3.02 6.51 -10.90
N TYR A 133 2.05 6.90 -10.09
CA TYR A 133 2.26 7.70 -8.89
C TYR A 133 1.73 6.94 -7.68
N ILE A 134 2.58 6.75 -6.69
CA ILE A 134 2.32 6.04 -5.44
C ILE A 134 2.69 7.00 -4.32
N GLN A 135 1.79 7.12 -3.36
CA GLN A 135 2.01 7.90 -2.16
C GLN A 135 1.57 7.09 -0.94
N LEU A 136 2.40 7.04 0.11
CA LEU A 136 2.07 6.46 1.40
C LEU A 136 2.01 7.59 2.44
N ILE A 137 0.85 7.77 3.07
CA ILE A 137 0.61 8.81 4.07
C ILE A 137 0.20 8.11 5.35
N GLY A 138 0.88 8.41 6.46
CA GLY A 138 0.60 7.72 7.71
C GLY A 138 1.40 8.24 8.88
N ASN A 139 1.67 7.33 9.81
CA ASN A 139 2.49 7.57 10.98
C ASN A 139 3.50 6.44 11.14
N TRP A 140 4.60 6.76 11.80
CA TRP A 140 5.49 5.82 12.44
C TRP A 140 5.35 5.95 13.94
N LYS A 141 5.24 4.82 14.65
CA LYS A 141 5.14 4.79 16.10
C LYS A 141 6.18 3.84 16.69
N SER A 142 6.96 4.30 17.67
CA SER A 142 7.94 3.45 18.34
C SER A 142 7.27 2.29 19.09
N TYR A 143 7.96 1.17 19.21
CA TYR A 143 7.44 0.01 19.95
C TYR A 143 7.22 0.27 21.44
N ASP A 144 8.03 1.15 22.05
CA ASP A 144 7.85 1.59 23.44
C ASP A 144 6.71 2.62 23.61
N GLY A 145 6.09 3.05 22.50
CA GLY A 145 4.96 3.98 22.49
C GLY A 145 5.31 5.43 22.82
N THR A 146 6.59 5.77 22.98
CA THR A 146 7.04 7.12 23.36
C THR A 146 7.09 8.11 22.21
N LEU A 147 7.26 7.63 20.97
CA LEU A 147 7.39 8.44 19.76
C LEU A 147 6.26 8.13 18.77
N ASP A 148 5.69 9.18 18.20
CA ASP A 148 4.67 9.11 17.15
C ASP A 148 4.91 10.24 16.15
N PHE A 149 5.24 9.86 14.91
CA PHE A 149 5.67 10.78 13.87
C PHE A 149 4.83 10.61 12.61
N LYS A 150 4.40 11.74 12.02
CA LYS A 150 3.76 11.74 10.70
C LYS A 150 4.77 11.35 9.63
N THR A 151 4.32 10.59 8.63
CA THR A 151 5.13 10.16 7.50
C THR A 151 4.43 10.40 6.17
N ASN A 152 5.18 10.82 5.15
CA ASN A 152 4.66 11.00 3.79
C ASN A 152 5.71 10.62 2.75
N LEU A 153 5.53 9.46 2.10
CA LEU A 153 6.46 8.85 1.15
C LEU A 153 5.86 8.84 -0.26
N LYS A 154 6.70 9.00 -1.29
CA LYS A 154 6.30 8.96 -2.70
C LYS A 154 7.28 8.15 -3.54
N ASN A 155 6.81 7.58 -4.65
CA ASN A 155 7.70 7.08 -5.68
C ASN A 155 8.22 8.25 -6.53
N GLN A 156 9.53 8.43 -6.60
CA GLN A 156 10.17 9.43 -7.48
C GLN A 156 10.53 8.82 -8.84
#